data_AF-A0A2P6FWW5-F1
#
_entry.id   AF-A0A2P6FWW5-F1
#
_cell.length_a   1.000
_cell.length_b   1.000
_cell.length_c   1.000
_cell.angle_alpha   90.00
_cell.angle_beta   90.00
_cell.angle_gamma   90.00
#
_symmetry.space_group_name_H-M   'P 1'
#
loop_
_entity.id
_entity.type
_entity.pdbx_description
1 polymer ?
#
loop_
_entity_poly.entity_id
_entity_poly.type
_entity_poly.pdbx_seq_one_letter_code
_entity_poly.pdbx_strand_id
1 'polypeptide(L)'
;MVNQSKNAGNAPFSWFEWLIAWRYLRSKRKDGGISVIAWYALIGVTLGVGTLIVVQAVMLGFKEEFTSKIIGANAHISLLNQNFDSTSKRNLLISDHISVIKAISPLEGVIGALPVIKDQVMGSYNGRNVGVQIFGVKPEDLSLITAVKEPEFYQGNFADFRNGVAIGSGIARNLNIKIGDKISLLSFNGIKTAFG
;
A
#
# COMPACT_ATOMS: atom_id res chain seq x y z
N MET A 1 -37.42 59.55 -34.26
CA MET A 1 -36.37 58.83 -33.50
C MET A 1 -36.91 57.45 -33.18
N VAL A 2 -36.42 56.42 -33.89
CA VAL A 2 -36.84 55.01 -33.75
C VAL A 2 -35.93 54.36 -32.72
N ASN A 3 -36.46 54.02 -31.54
CA ASN A 3 -35.70 53.33 -30.51
C ASN A 3 -35.83 51.82 -30.71
N GLN A 4 -34.77 51.18 -31.20
CA GLN A 4 -34.72 49.72 -31.40
C GLN A 4 -34.55 49.02 -30.05
N SER A 5 -35.55 48.25 -29.65
CA SER A 5 -35.48 47.32 -28.51
C SER A 5 -34.54 46.17 -28.85
N LYS A 6 -33.41 46.07 -28.13
CA LYS A 6 -32.45 44.97 -28.21
C LYS A 6 -33.14 43.65 -27.83
N ASN A 7 -33.28 42.74 -28.79
CA ASN A 7 -33.58 41.33 -28.52
C ASN A 7 -32.37 40.70 -27.80
N ALA A 8 -32.47 40.55 -26.48
CA ALA A 8 -31.58 39.69 -25.73
C ALA A 8 -31.92 38.23 -26.10
N GLY A 9 -31.11 37.63 -26.96
CA GLY A 9 -31.18 36.19 -27.23
C GLY A 9 -30.93 35.44 -25.93
N ASN A 10 -31.85 34.56 -25.56
CA ASN A 10 -31.73 33.72 -24.37
C ASN A 10 -30.44 32.88 -24.47
N ALA A 11 -29.64 32.87 -23.40
CA ALA A 11 -28.46 32.01 -23.32
C ALA A 11 -28.89 30.53 -23.42
N PRO A 12 -28.10 29.67 -24.10
CA PRO A 12 -28.38 28.23 -24.14
C PRO A 12 -28.40 27.68 -22.71
N PHE A 13 -29.39 26.84 -22.41
CA PHE A 13 -29.69 26.31 -21.07
C PHE A 13 -30.25 27.34 -20.07
N SER A 14 -31.06 28.29 -20.53
CA SER A 14 -31.78 29.19 -19.64
C SER A 14 -32.75 28.43 -18.71
N TRP A 15 -33.04 29.00 -17.53
CA TRP A 15 -34.01 28.42 -16.57
C TRP A 15 -35.34 28.04 -17.23
N PHE A 16 -35.79 28.83 -18.20
CA PHE A 16 -37.02 28.59 -18.95
C PHE A 16 -36.96 27.33 -19.83
N GLU A 17 -35.82 27.07 -20.48
CA GLU A 17 -35.60 25.85 -21.28
C GLU A 17 -35.56 24.60 -20.40
N TRP A 18 -34.90 24.67 -19.23
CA TRP A 18 -34.91 23.58 -18.25
C TRP A 18 -36.33 23.28 -17.74
N LEU A 19 -37.12 24.33 -17.49
CA LEU A 19 -38.51 24.22 -17.06
C LEU A 19 -39.39 23.56 -18.13
N ILE A 20 -39.17 23.88 -19.41
CA ILE A 20 -39.86 23.24 -20.54
C ILE A 20 -39.44 21.77 -20.65
N ALA A 21 -38.15 21.47 -20.59
CA ALA A 21 -37.62 20.11 -20.69
C ALA A 21 -38.14 19.22 -19.54
N TRP A 22 -38.12 19.72 -18.30
CA TRP A 22 -38.65 19.03 -17.14
C TRP A 22 -40.16 18.80 -17.24
N ARG A 23 -40.92 19.78 -17.73
CA ARG A 23 -42.36 19.63 -17.98
C ARG A 23 -42.64 18.58 -19.04
N TYR A 24 -41.79 18.47 -20.06
CA TYR A 24 -41.89 17.44 -21.09
C TYR A 24 -41.55 16.03 -20.56
N LEU A 25 -40.50 15.91 -19.75
CA LEU A 25 -40.10 14.66 -19.07
C LEU A 25 -41.16 14.17 -18.08
N ARG A 26 -41.81 15.09 -17.35
CA ARG A 26 -42.81 14.79 -16.31
C ARG A 26 -44.24 14.69 -16.85
N SER A 27 -44.50 15.05 -18.10
CA SER A 27 -45.85 15.03 -18.68
C SER A 27 -46.35 13.59 -18.85
N LYS A 28 -47.26 13.17 -17.97
CA LYS A 28 -48.04 11.93 -18.11
C LYS A 28 -48.92 12.04 -19.36
N ARG A 29 -48.47 11.52 -20.50
CA ARG A 29 -49.36 11.29 -21.64
C ARG A 29 -50.43 10.27 -21.23
N LYS A 30 -51.64 10.44 -21.74
CA LYS A 30 -52.81 9.56 -21.47
C LYS A 30 -52.60 8.09 -21.88
N ASP A 31 -51.51 7.79 -22.59
CA ASP A 31 -51.10 6.45 -23.00
C ASP A 31 -50.13 5.83 -21.96
N GLY A 32 -50.67 5.10 -20.99
CA GLY A 32 -49.90 4.52 -19.87
C GLY A 32 -48.72 3.62 -20.27
N GLY A 33 -48.71 3.04 -21.48
CA GLY A 33 -47.67 2.13 -21.95
C GLY A 33 -46.30 2.78 -22.16
N ILE A 34 -46.26 4.05 -22.60
CA ILE A 34 -44.99 4.77 -22.89
C ILE A 34 -44.25 5.11 -21.60
N SER A 35 -44.97 5.40 -20.51
CA SER A 35 -44.37 5.71 -19.21
C SER A 35 -43.72 4.48 -18.55
N VAL A 36 -44.20 3.27 -18.83
CA VAL A 36 -43.66 2.03 -18.27
C VAL A 36 -42.32 1.68 -18.90
N ILE A 37 -42.21 1.80 -20.23
CA ILE A 37 -40.96 1.53 -20.97
C ILE A 37 -39.85 2.49 -20.53
N ALA A 38 -40.16 3.77 -20.33
CA ALA A 38 -39.20 4.76 -19.85
C ALA A 38 -38.63 4.42 -18.46
N TRP A 39 -39.45 3.86 -17.56
CA TRP A 39 -39.02 3.41 -16.24
C TRP A 39 -38.09 2.20 -16.31
N TYR A 40 -38.42 1.20 -17.14
CA TYR A 40 -37.53 0.06 -17.36
C TYR A 40 -36.19 0.47 -17.97
N ALA A 41 -36.20 1.38 -18.95
CA ALA A 41 -34.98 1.90 -19.56
C ALA A 41 -34.13 2.68 -18.54
N LEU A 42 -34.74 3.51 -17.70
CA LEU A 42 -34.06 4.26 -16.65
C LEU A 42 -33.36 3.32 -15.66
N ILE A 43 -34.08 2.34 -15.12
CA ILE A 43 -33.53 1.35 -14.17
C ILE A 43 -32.38 0.57 -14.82
N GLY A 44 -32.54 0.13 -16.07
CA GLY A 44 -31.50 -0.62 -16.79
C GLY A 44 -30.21 0.19 -16.97
N VAL A 45 -30.32 1.46 -17.37
CA VAL A 45 -29.15 2.35 -17.53
C VAL A 45 -28.52 2.65 -16.17
N THR A 46 -29.32 2.95 -15.14
CA THR A 46 -28.79 3.21 -13.79
C THR A 46 -28.04 2.00 -13.24
N LEU A 47 -28.58 0.79 -13.40
CA LEU A 47 -27.90 -0.44 -12.97
C LEU A 47 -26.63 -0.72 -13.77
N GLY A 48 -26.67 -0.55 -15.09
CA GLY A 48 -25.50 -0.78 -15.96
C GLY A 48 -24.36 0.19 -15.64
N VAL A 49 -24.65 1.49 -15.59
CA VAL A 49 -23.67 2.53 -15.27
C VAL A 49 -23.21 2.42 -13.82
N GLY A 50 -24.13 2.17 -12.89
CA GLY A 50 -23.81 2.01 -11.47
C GLY A 50 -22.85 0.84 -11.23
N THR A 51 -23.08 -0.30 -11.88
CA THR A 51 -22.19 -1.46 -11.80
C THR A 51 -20.79 -1.12 -12.33
N LEU A 52 -20.70 -0.44 -13.47
CA LEU A 52 -19.41 -0.01 -14.04
C LEU A 52 -18.67 0.95 -13.10
N ILE A 53 -19.36 1.92 -12.51
CA ILE A 53 -18.75 2.86 -11.53
C ILE A 53 -18.19 2.10 -10.33
N VAL A 54 -18.95 1.17 -9.76
CA VAL A 54 -18.51 0.38 -8.59
C VAL A 54 -17.27 -0.45 -8.92
N VAL A 55 -17.27 -1.17 -10.05
CA VAL A 55 -16.11 -1.99 -10.47
C VAL A 55 -14.88 -1.12 -10.68
N GLN A 56 -15.03 0.04 -11.32
CA GLN A 56 -13.92 0.96 -11.52
C GLN A 56 -13.40 1.55 -10.22
N ALA A 57 -14.29 1.94 -9.30
CA ALA A 57 -13.90 2.46 -7.99
C ALA A 57 -13.08 1.41 -7.21
N VAL A 58 -13.52 0.15 -7.21
CA VAL A 58 -12.78 -0.95 -6.57
C VAL A 58 -11.42 -1.16 -7.23
N MET A 59 -11.36 -1.18 -8.56
CA MET A 59 -10.11 -1.39 -9.29
C MET A 59 -9.11 -0.24 -9.07
N LEU A 60 -9.58 1.01 -9.09
CA LEU A 60 -8.75 2.19 -8.86
C LEU A 60 -8.23 2.25 -7.43
N GLY A 61 -9.09 2.02 -6.44
CA GLY A 61 -8.68 1.98 -5.03
C GLY A 61 -7.70 0.85 -4.74
N PHE A 62 -7.93 -0.34 -5.31
CA PHE A 62 -7.00 -1.45 -5.17
C PHE A 62 -5.66 -1.19 -5.86
N LYS A 63 -5.65 -0.53 -7.02
CA LYS A 63 -4.40 -0.15 -7.71
C LYS A 63 -3.56 0.77 -6.84
N GLU A 64 -4.15 1.80 -6.24
CA GLU A 64 -3.44 2.73 -5.37
C GLU A 64 -2.85 2.01 -4.14
N GLU A 65 -3.67 1.18 -3.49
CA GLU A 65 -3.26 0.37 -2.33
C GLU A 65 -2.18 -0.67 -2.69
N PHE A 66 -2.26 -1.27 -3.87
CA PHE A 66 -1.31 -2.26 -4.35
C PHE A 66 0.01 -1.62 -4.77
N THR A 67 -0.04 -0.51 -5.53
CA THR A 67 1.13 0.23 -5.97
C THR A 67 1.89 0.81 -4.78
N SER A 68 1.19 1.42 -3.82
CA SER A 68 1.82 1.98 -2.61
C SER A 68 2.53 0.90 -1.78
N LYS A 69 1.89 -0.27 -1.58
CA LYS A 69 2.48 -1.38 -0.82
C LYS A 69 3.65 -2.07 -1.52
N ILE A 70 3.64 -2.18 -2.85
CA ILE A 70 4.74 -2.82 -3.58
C ILE A 70 5.96 -1.92 -3.68
N ILE A 71 5.76 -0.63 -3.96
CA ILE A 71 6.87 0.30 -4.23
C ILE A 71 7.44 0.89 -2.92
N GLY A 72 6.61 1.05 -1.88
CA GLY A 72 7.02 1.78 -0.67
C GLY A 72 7.85 1.02 0.36
N ALA A 73 7.88 -0.33 0.33
CA ALA A 73 8.34 -1.11 1.48
C ALA A 73 9.66 -1.89 1.28
N ASN A 74 10.23 -1.91 0.07
CA ASN A 74 11.41 -2.71 -0.23
C ASN A 74 12.64 -1.86 -0.57
N ALA A 75 13.83 -2.38 -0.27
CA ALA A 75 15.08 -1.80 -0.75
C ALA A 75 15.07 -1.83 -2.29
N HIS A 76 15.18 -0.65 -2.91
CA HIS A 76 15.18 -0.52 -4.37
C HIS A 76 16.33 -1.32 -5.02
N ILE A 77 17.44 -1.48 -4.30
CA ILE A 77 18.61 -2.25 -4.72
C ILE A 77 19.14 -3.05 -3.53
N SER A 78 19.40 -4.33 -3.71
CA SER A 78 20.03 -5.20 -2.71
C SER A 78 21.33 -5.77 -3.29
N LEU A 79 22.46 -5.46 -2.66
CA LEU A 79 23.74 -6.06 -3.01
C LEU A 79 23.94 -7.33 -2.21
N LEU A 80 24.24 -8.42 -2.90
CA LEU A 80 24.52 -9.72 -2.32
C LEU A 80 25.87 -10.19 -2.82
N ASN A 81 26.68 -10.76 -1.93
CA ASN A 81 27.91 -11.40 -2.34
C ASN A 81 27.59 -12.69 -3.11
N GLN A 82 28.20 -12.87 -4.28
CA GLN A 82 28.04 -14.05 -5.13
C GLN A 82 29.16 -15.08 -4.92
N ASN A 83 30.08 -14.83 -3.97
CA ASN A 83 31.20 -15.74 -3.75
C ASN A 83 30.71 -17.09 -3.22
N PHE A 84 31.00 -18.13 -4.00
CA PHE A 84 30.92 -19.51 -3.57
C PHE A 84 32.16 -19.81 -2.75
N ASP A 85 31.99 -20.07 -1.45
CA ASP A 85 33.06 -20.64 -0.65
C ASP A 85 33.32 -22.07 -1.15
N SER A 86 34.57 -22.55 -1.08
CA SER A 86 35.01 -23.89 -1.55
C SER A 86 34.26 -25.05 -0.89
N THR A 87 33.39 -24.77 0.07
CA THR A 87 32.54 -25.70 0.82
C THR A 87 31.05 -25.55 0.48
N SER A 88 30.67 -25.40 -0.80
CA SER A 88 29.28 -25.50 -1.31
C SER A 88 28.17 -24.78 -0.51
N LYS A 89 28.51 -23.73 0.25
CA LYS A 89 27.56 -22.86 0.94
C LYS A 89 27.70 -21.47 0.33
N ARG A 90 26.61 -20.95 -0.22
CA ARG A 90 26.54 -19.56 -0.70
C ARG A 90 26.85 -18.66 0.50
N ASN A 91 28.02 -18.03 0.50
CA ASN A 91 28.36 -17.05 1.53
C ASN A 91 27.83 -15.69 1.06
N LEU A 92 26.62 -15.35 1.48
CA LEU A 92 25.99 -14.07 1.15
C LEU A 92 26.56 -12.90 1.97
N LEU A 93 27.51 -13.15 2.88
CA LEU A 93 28.10 -12.13 3.73
C LEU A 93 29.09 -11.27 2.95
N ILE A 94 29.00 -9.96 3.18
CA ILE A 94 29.94 -8.96 2.66
C ILE A 94 30.84 -8.57 3.83
N SER A 95 32.07 -9.09 3.86
CA SER A 95 33.03 -8.80 4.93
C SER A 95 33.38 -7.31 5.01
N ASP A 96 33.51 -6.65 3.86
CA ASP A 96 33.82 -5.21 3.76
C ASP A 96 32.60 -4.37 3.37
N HIS A 97 31.55 -4.46 4.17
CA HIS A 97 30.32 -3.68 3.96
C HIS A 97 30.56 -2.16 4.05
N ILE A 98 31.55 -1.72 4.83
CA ILE A 98 31.84 -0.30 5.06
C ILE A 98 32.39 0.36 3.79
N SER A 99 33.38 -0.24 3.14
CA SER A 99 33.95 0.32 1.90
C SER A 99 32.93 0.33 0.76
N VAL A 100 32.08 -0.70 0.68
CA VAL A 100 30.99 -0.78 -0.31
C VAL A 100 29.99 0.35 -0.11
N ILE A 101 29.54 0.59 1.12
CA ILE A 101 28.62 1.70 1.43
C ILE A 101 29.27 3.04 1.08
N LYS A 102 30.55 3.24 1.42
CA LYS A 102 31.27 4.48 1.15
C LYS A 102 31.45 4.76 -0.34
N ALA A 103 31.58 3.73 -1.17
CA ALA A 103 31.66 3.85 -2.62
C ALA A 103 30.31 4.19 -3.28
N ILE A 104 29.21 3.72 -2.70
CA ILE A 104 27.86 3.85 -3.29
C ILE A 104 27.12 5.11 -2.80
N SER A 105 27.33 5.50 -1.54
CA SER A 105 26.69 6.67 -0.94
C SER A 105 26.83 7.99 -1.74
N PRO A 106 27.95 8.28 -2.45
CA PRO A 106 28.06 9.51 -3.23
C PRO A 106 27.43 9.44 -4.64
N LEU A 107 26.88 8.30 -5.06
CA LEU A 107 26.26 8.17 -6.38
C LEU A 107 24.93 8.95 -6.44
N GLU A 108 24.69 9.60 -7.57
CA GLU A 108 23.45 10.35 -7.80
C GLU A 108 22.23 9.41 -7.76
N GLY A 109 21.21 9.79 -6.98
CA GLY A 109 20.00 8.99 -6.77
C GLY A 109 20.03 8.03 -5.57
N VAL A 110 21.16 7.89 -4.86
CA VAL A 110 21.24 7.09 -3.63
C VAL A 110 20.81 7.92 -2.42
N ILE A 111 19.64 7.60 -1.87
CA ILE A 111 19.08 8.29 -0.69
C ILE A 111 19.70 7.77 0.62
N GLY A 112 20.14 6.51 0.63
CA GLY A 112 20.82 5.89 1.78
C GLY A 112 21.24 4.46 1.48
N ALA A 113 22.35 4.03 2.05
CA ALA A 113 22.87 2.68 1.97
C ALA A 113 23.18 2.18 3.38
N LEU A 114 22.66 1.01 3.75
CA LEU A 114 22.85 0.42 5.07
C LEU A 114 23.11 -1.10 4.96
N PRO A 115 23.91 -1.67 5.88
CA PRO A 115 24.10 -3.11 5.95
C PRO A 115 22.88 -3.76 6.62
N VAL A 116 22.36 -4.83 6.03
CA VAL A 116 21.19 -5.56 6.55
C VAL A 116 21.45 -7.06 6.55
N ILE A 117 21.17 -7.71 7.66
CA ILE A 117 21.14 -9.18 7.76
C ILE A 117 19.69 -9.64 7.62
N LYS A 118 19.42 -10.61 6.75
CA LYS A 118 18.07 -11.15 6.52
C LYS A 118 18.05 -12.63 6.87
N ASP A 119 17.08 -13.05 7.68
CA ASP A 119 16.85 -14.46 7.96
C ASP A 119 15.34 -14.76 8.05
N GLN A 120 14.97 -16.01 7.81
CA GLN A 120 13.58 -16.50 7.93
C GLN A 120 13.47 -17.40 9.16
N VAL A 121 12.59 -17.03 10.09
CA VAL A 121 12.41 -17.74 11.35
C VAL A 121 10.93 -17.95 11.64
N MET A 122 10.61 -18.78 12.64
CA MET A 122 9.27 -18.91 13.18
C MET A 122 9.14 -18.04 14.43
N GLY A 123 8.20 -17.09 14.41
CA GLY A 123 7.76 -16.38 15.61
C GLY A 123 6.68 -17.17 16.33
N SER A 124 6.85 -17.37 17.63
CA SER A 124 5.89 -18.08 18.49
C SER A 124 5.50 -17.25 19.69
N TYR A 125 4.19 -17.20 19.98
CA TYR A 125 3.63 -16.60 21.18
C TYR A 125 2.35 -17.34 21.59
N ASN A 126 2.25 -17.82 22.83
CA ASN A 126 1.07 -18.51 23.39
C ASN A 126 0.47 -19.58 22.46
N GLY A 127 1.32 -20.43 21.85
CA GLY A 127 0.90 -21.51 20.95
C GLY A 127 0.52 -21.09 19.53
N ARG A 128 0.58 -19.79 19.20
CA ARG A 128 0.47 -19.27 17.83
C ARG A 128 1.85 -19.19 17.20
N ASN A 129 1.99 -19.78 16.02
CA ASN A 129 3.23 -19.83 15.27
C ASN A 129 3.03 -19.16 13.92
N VAL A 130 3.91 -18.23 13.56
CA VAL A 130 3.87 -17.49 12.29
C VAL A 130 5.28 -17.43 11.71
N GLY A 131 5.42 -17.76 10.43
CA GLY A 131 6.68 -17.55 9.70
C GLY A 131 6.94 -16.06 9.52
N VAL A 132 8.11 -15.59 9.96
CA VAL A 132 8.50 -14.18 9.92
C VAL A 132 9.87 -14.02 9.29
N GLN A 133 10.06 -12.94 8.55
CA GLN A 133 11.38 -12.52 8.07
C GLN A 133 11.95 -11.49 9.04
N ILE A 134 13.15 -11.75 9.56
CA ILE A 134 13.86 -10.86 10.46
C ILE A 134 14.89 -10.06 9.66
N PHE A 135 14.97 -8.77 9.98
CA PHE A 135 15.97 -7.85 9.48
C PHE A 135 16.83 -7.37 10.65
N GLY A 136 18.11 -7.72 10.64
CA GLY A 136 19.12 -7.20 11.56
C GLY A 136 19.70 -5.91 10.99
N VAL A 137 19.47 -4.79 11.67
CA VAL A 137 19.93 -3.45 11.29
C VAL A 137 20.50 -2.75 12.52
N LYS A 138 21.55 -1.93 12.36
CA LYS A 138 22.08 -1.13 13.47
C LYS A 138 21.06 -0.04 13.86
N PRO A 139 20.92 0.30 15.16
CA PRO A 139 19.97 1.32 15.59
C PRO A 139 20.18 2.68 14.91
N GLU A 140 21.44 3.05 14.64
CA GLU A 140 21.81 4.29 13.95
C GLU A 140 21.32 4.34 12.50
N ASP A 141 21.22 3.18 11.83
CA ASP A 141 20.83 3.07 10.42
C ASP A 141 19.30 3.04 10.25
N LEU A 142 18.52 2.89 11.33
CA LEU A 142 17.05 2.84 11.26
C LEU A 142 16.44 4.13 10.71
N SER A 143 17.07 5.28 10.95
CA SER A 143 16.60 6.58 10.42
C SER A 143 16.73 6.70 8.90
N LEU A 144 17.56 5.86 8.27
CA LEU A 144 17.70 5.82 6.81
C LEU A 144 16.56 5.04 6.14
N ILE A 145 15.81 4.24 6.90
CA ILE A 145 14.69 3.46 6.39
C ILE A 145 13.43 4.33 6.45
N THR A 146 12.97 4.84 5.30
CA THR A 146 11.80 5.71 5.20
C THR A 146 10.56 5.12 5.88
N ALA A 147 10.31 3.82 5.69
CA ALA A 147 9.17 3.11 6.31
C ALA A 147 9.23 3.04 7.85
N VAL A 148 10.42 3.20 8.45
CA VAL A 148 10.62 3.24 9.91
C VAL A 148 10.66 4.67 10.42
N LYS A 149 11.18 5.61 9.62
CA LYS A 149 11.24 7.04 9.96
C LYS A 149 9.86 7.70 9.95
N GLU A 150 9.00 7.35 9.00
CA GLU A 150 7.67 7.95 8.81
C GLU A 150 6.59 6.85 8.69
N PRO A 151 6.33 6.08 9.78
CA PRO A 151 5.30 5.07 9.75
C PRO A 151 3.90 5.72 9.80
N GLU A 152 2.99 5.26 8.94
CA GLU A 152 1.58 5.69 8.95
C GLU A 152 0.89 5.41 10.29
N PHE A 153 1.26 4.28 10.92
CA PHE A 153 0.81 3.89 12.26
C PHE A 153 1.95 3.20 13.01
N TYR A 154 2.31 3.70 14.19
CA TYR A 154 3.26 3.05 15.10
C TYR A 154 2.75 3.07 16.54
N GLN A 155 3.22 2.12 17.33
CA GLN A 155 3.05 2.10 18.79
C GLN A 155 4.36 1.66 19.42
N GLY A 156 4.75 2.29 20.54
CA GLY A 156 5.99 2.01 21.25
C GLY A 156 7.07 3.07 21.01
N ASN A 157 8.30 2.77 21.46
CA ASN A 157 9.42 3.71 21.40
C ASN A 157 10.64 3.03 20.76
N PHE A 158 11.13 3.58 19.63
CA PHE A 158 12.33 3.10 18.96
C PHE A 158 13.63 3.36 19.76
N ALA A 159 13.62 4.23 20.76
CA ALA A 159 14.79 4.46 21.62
C ALA A 159 15.21 3.21 22.41
N ASP A 160 14.28 2.30 22.70
CA ASP A 160 14.56 1.03 23.42
C ASP A 160 14.79 -0.15 22.46
N PHE A 161 15.04 0.12 21.18
CA PHE A 161 15.28 -0.94 20.19
C PHE A 161 16.48 -1.84 20.52
N ARG A 162 17.43 -1.36 21.33
CA ARG A 162 18.59 -2.17 21.76
C ARG A 162 18.22 -3.40 22.59
N ASN A 163 17.10 -3.33 23.34
CA ASN A 163 16.63 -4.42 24.18
C ASN A 163 15.31 -5.03 23.68
N GLY A 164 14.82 -4.57 22.54
CA GLY A 164 13.51 -4.90 22.01
C GLY A 164 13.55 -5.36 20.56
N VAL A 165 12.37 -5.55 19.99
CA VAL A 165 12.18 -5.89 18.58
C VAL A 165 11.05 -5.05 18.02
N ALA A 166 11.26 -4.51 16.82
CA ALA A 166 10.20 -3.85 16.06
C ALA A 166 9.45 -4.92 15.25
N ILE A 167 8.13 -4.97 15.40
CA ILE A 167 7.28 -5.97 14.74
C ILE A 167 6.28 -5.26 13.85
N GLY A 168 6.17 -5.71 12.60
CA GLY A 168 5.15 -5.21 11.68
C GLY A 168 3.75 -5.47 12.22
N SER A 169 2.84 -4.50 12.04
CA SER A 169 1.49 -4.54 12.61
C SER A 169 0.67 -5.78 12.20
N GLY A 170 0.91 -6.32 11.00
CA GLY A 170 0.28 -7.57 10.54
C GLY A 170 0.73 -8.80 11.33
N ILE A 171 2.04 -8.93 11.60
CA ILE A 171 2.58 -10.01 12.42
C ILE A 171 2.10 -9.89 13.86
N ALA A 172 2.08 -8.66 14.40
CA ALA A 172 1.57 -8.40 15.74
C ALA A 172 0.10 -8.83 15.88
N ARG A 173 -0.75 -8.55 14.88
CA ARG A 173 -2.15 -9.00 14.85
C ARG A 173 -2.28 -10.53 14.74
N ASN A 174 -1.47 -11.17 13.90
CA ASN A 174 -1.53 -12.63 13.73
C ASN A 174 -1.13 -13.38 15.01
N LEU A 175 -0.04 -12.92 15.66
CA LEU A 175 0.42 -13.46 16.94
C LEU A 175 -0.44 -12.98 18.13
N ASN A 176 -1.28 -11.97 17.94
CA ASN A 176 -2.11 -11.34 18.97
C ASN A 176 -1.29 -10.82 20.17
N ILE A 177 -0.21 -10.10 19.86
CA ILE A 177 0.75 -9.56 20.84
C ILE A 177 0.59 -8.04 21.00
N LYS A 178 0.99 -7.54 22.16
CA LYS A 178 1.06 -6.12 22.52
C LYS A 178 2.48 -5.73 22.92
N ILE A 179 2.71 -4.43 23.09
CA ILE A 179 3.99 -3.91 23.56
C ILE A 179 4.25 -4.45 24.98
N GLY A 180 5.45 -4.99 25.19
CA GLY A 180 5.89 -5.59 26.45
C GLY A 180 5.78 -7.13 26.49
N ASP A 181 5.11 -7.74 25.51
CA ASP A 181 5.06 -9.19 25.40
C ASP A 181 6.40 -9.77 24.95
N LYS A 182 6.78 -10.91 25.53
CA LYS A 182 7.97 -11.67 25.12
C LYS A 182 7.58 -12.69 24.06
N ILE A 183 8.23 -12.61 22.91
CA ILE A 183 8.05 -13.56 21.81
C ILE A 183 9.25 -14.50 21.69
N SER A 184 9.03 -15.73 21.24
CA SER A 184 10.09 -16.67 20.93
C SER A 184 10.34 -16.70 19.42
N LEU A 185 11.60 -16.60 19.01
CA LEU A 185 12.01 -16.67 17.62
C LEU A 185 12.82 -17.95 17.43
N LEU A 186 12.37 -18.82 16.54
CA LEU A 186 12.96 -20.13 16.27
C LEU A 186 13.50 -20.14 14.84
N SER A 187 14.83 -20.16 14.68
CA SER A 187 15.44 -20.30 13.34
C SER A 187 15.56 -21.78 12.98
N PHE A 188 15.04 -22.18 11.82
CA PHE A 188 15.17 -23.56 11.31
C PHE A 188 16.59 -23.86 10.79
N ASN A 189 17.45 -22.84 10.68
CA ASN A 189 18.84 -22.95 10.26
C ASN A 189 19.85 -22.72 11.41
N GLY A 190 19.39 -22.81 12.67
CA GLY A 190 20.23 -22.66 13.85
C GLY A 190 21.28 -23.77 13.98
N ILE A 191 22.51 -23.34 14.29
CA ILE A 191 23.73 -24.10 14.61
C ILE A 191 23.47 -25.59 14.86
N LYS A 192 24.01 -26.47 13.99
CA LYS A 192 24.12 -27.90 14.28
C LYS A 192 24.83 -28.03 15.62
N THR A 193 24.08 -28.28 16.69
CA THR A 193 24.67 -28.79 17.91
C THR A 193 25.15 -30.21 17.62
N ALA A 194 26.03 -30.77 18.43
CA ALA A 194 26.50 -32.14 18.23
C ALA A 194 25.36 -33.20 18.24
N PHE A 195 24.13 -32.78 18.56
CA PHE A 195 22.94 -33.61 18.67
C PHE A 195 21.80 -33.24 17.70
N GLY A 196 22.02 -32.32 16.75
CA GLY A 196 21.00 -31.88 15.79
C GLY A 196 20.83 -30.39 15.76
#